data_AF-A0A6S6T9H4-F1
#
_entry.id   AF-A0A6S6T9H4-F1
#
_cell.length_a   1.000
_cell.length_b   1.000
_cell.length_c   1.000
_cell.angle_alpha   90.00
_cell.angle_beta   90.00
_cell.angle_gamma   90.00
#
_symmetry.space_group_name_H-M   'P 1'
#
loop_
_entity.id
_entity.type
_entity.pdbx_description
1 polymer ?
#
loop_
_entity_poly.entity_id
_entity_poly.type
_entity_poly.pdbx_seq_one_letter_code
_entity_poly.pdbx_strand_id
1 'polypeptide(L)' 'MLEIEEKLKNDPAGSYKKEILEQFNSFSMEVRKEINKGLAPEEFKRMSGLLQAVEAGVKVVEQY' A
#
# COMPACT_ATOMS: atom_id res chain seq x y z
N MET A 1 -5.39 -20.74 0.22
CA MET A 1 -5.79 -19.35 -0.08
C MET A 1 -5.65 -18.58 1.23
N LEU A 2 -5.10 -17.38 1.19
CA LEU A 2 -4.99 -16.55 2.39
C LEU A 2 -6.35 -15.94 2.72
N GLU A 3 -6.60 -15.65 3.99
CA GLU A 3 -7.87 -15.04 4.45
C GLU A 3 -8.19 -13.74 3.72
N ILE A 4 -7.18 -12.93 3.42
CA ILE A 4 -7.34 -11.67 2.66
C ILE A 4 -7.77 -11.92 1.22
N GLU A 5 -7.26 -12.98 0.58
CA GLU A 5 -7.61 -13.35 -0.79
C GLU A 5 -9.05 -13.87 -0.85
N GLU A 6 -9.48 -14.62 0.16
CA GLU A 6 -10.88 -15.08 0.28
C GLU A 6 -11.83 -13.91 0.49
N LYS A 7 -11.47 -12.92 1.33
CA LYS A 7 -12.27 -11.71 1.51
C LYS A 7 -12.38 -10.88 0.25
N LEU A 8 -11.27 -10.72 -0.50
CA LEU A 8 -11.28 -10.01 -1.78
C LEU A 8 -12.14 -10.73 -2.84
N LYS A 9 -12.05 -12.07 -2.93
CA LYS A 9 -12.89 -12.84 -3.87
C LYS A 9 -14.37 -12.81 -3.53
N ASN A 10 -14.71 -12.71 -2.25
CA ASN A 10 -16.09 -12.68 -1.78
C ASN A 10 -16.62 -11.26 -1.56
N ASP A 11 -16.02 -10.25 -2.21
CA ASP A 11 -16.40 -8.83 -2.13
C ASP A 11 -17.04 -8.33 -3.44
N PRO A 12 -18.29 -8.74 -3.77
CA PRO A 12 -18.96 -8.33 -5.01
C PRO A 12 -19.26 -6.83 -5.06
N ALA A 13 -19.33 -6.17 -3.91
CA ALA A 13 -19.53 -4.73 -3.80
C ALA A 13 -18.21 -3.94 -3.89
N GLY A 14 -17.05 -4.62 -3.85
CA GLY A 14 -15.72 -3.99 -3.86
C GLY A 14 -15.43 -3.12 -2.63
N SER A 15 -16.20 -3.27 -1.55
CA SER A 15 -16.12 -2.40 -0.36
C SER A 15 -14.84 -2.68 0.42
N TYR A 16 -14.50 -3.95 0.61
CA TYR A 16 -13.29 -4.39 1.30
C TYR A 16 -12.04 -4.10 0.44
N LYS A 17 -12.12 -4.34 -0.87
CA LYS A 17 -11.07 -3.95 -1.81
C LYS A 17 -10.79 -2.45 -1.74
N LYS A 18 -11.84 -1.63 -1.77
CA LYS A 18 -11.72 -0.17 -1.68
C LYS A 18 -11.08 0.27 -0.37
N GLU A 19 -11.48 -0.31 0.76
CA GLU A 19 -10.92 0.01 2.08
C GLU A 19 -9.40 -0.26 2.13
N ILE A 20 -8.96 -1.43 1.66
CA ILE A 20 -7.53 -1.77 1.62
C ILE A 20 -6.75 -0.78 0.73
N LEU A 21 -7.30 -0.46 -0.45
CA LEU A 21 -6.68 0.48 -1.37
C LEU A 21 -6.59 1.90 -0.77
N GLU A 22 -7.62 2.36 -0.06
CA GLU A 22 -7.60 3.63 0.66
C GLU A 22 -6.52 3.65 1.76
N GLN A 23 -6.39 2.56 2.52
CA GLN A 23 -5.36 2.43 3.55
C GLN A 23 -3.95 2.47 2.94
N PHE A 24 -3.68 1.71 1.88
CA PHE A 24 -2.38 1.75 1.19
C PHE A 24 -2.09 3.12 0.58
N ASN A 25 -3.09 3.76 -0.04
CA ASN A 25 -2.93 5.09 -0.62
C ASN A 25 -2.61 6.14 0.45
N SER A 26 -3.35 6.15 1.57
CA SER A 26 -3.09 7.05 2.69
C SER A 26 -1.68 6.86 3.25
N PHE A 27 -1.28 5.62 3.50
CA PHE A 27 0.05 5.31 4.01
C PHE A 27 1.16 5.70 3.03
N SER A 28 0.97 5.44 1.72
CA SER A 28 1.92 5.86 0.69
C SER A 28 2.10 7.38 0.66
N MET A 29 1.02 8.15 0.86
CA MET A 29 1.08 9.60 0.94
C MET A 29 1.89 10.08 2.15
N GLU A 30 1.74 9.43 3.29
CA GLU A 30 2.54 9.72 4.49
C GLU A 30 4.02 9.42 4.27
N VAL A 31 4.34 8.25 3.71
CA VAL A 31 5.73 7.88 3.38
C VAL A 31 6.36 8.87 2.40
N ARG A 32 5.63 9.32 1.36
CA ARG A 32 6.09 10.37 0.44
C ARG A 32 6.35 11.70 1.15
N LYS A 33 5.48 12.10 2.09
CA LYS A 33 5.68 13.32 2.88
C LYS A 33 6.95 13.23 3.71
N GLU A 34 7.23 12.10 4.35
CA GLU A 34 8.47 11.91 5.11
C GLU A 34 9.71 11.95 4.22
N ILE A 35 9.68 11.29 3.06
CA ILE A 35 10.79 11.34 2.08
C ILE A 35 11.11 12.79 1.67
N ASN A 36 10.08 13.62 1.48
CA ASN A 36 10.22 15.02 1.06
C ASN A 36 10.79 15.95 2.14
N LYS A 37 11.02 15.48 3.38
CA LYS A 37 11.61 16.30 4.45
C LYS A 37 13.15 16.44 4.36
N GLY A 38 13.79 15.77 3.40
CA GLY A 38 15.24 15.79 3.27
C GLY A 38 15.90 14.84 4.27
N LEU A 39 15.61 13.55 4.13
CA LEU A 39 16.12 12.48 5.01
C LEU A 39 17.62 12.20 4.77
N ALA A 40 18.27 11.62 5.78
CA ALA A 40 19.62 11.08 5.60
C ALA A 40 19.62 9.91 4.58
N PRO A 41 20.73 9.61 3.90
CA PRO A 41 20.76 8.61 2.82
C PRO A 41 20.23 7.23 3.21
N GLU A 42 20.52 6.75 4.43
CA GLU A 42 20.02 5.47 4.90
C GLU A 42 18.51 5.47 5.15
N GLU A 43 17.99 6.54 5.74
CA GLU A 43 16.58 6.72 6.01
C GLU A 43 15.79 6.86 4.71
N PHE A 44 16.32 7.64 3.76
CA PHE A 44 15.76 7.75 2.41
C PHE A 44 15.67 6.39 1.73
N LYS A 45 16.73 5.56 1.82
CA LYS A 45 16.75 4.22 1.22
C LYS A 45 15.68 3.31 1.83
N ARG A 46 15.54 3.33 3.16
CA ARG A 46 14.51 2.54 3.88
C ARG A 46 13.10 2.99 3.51
N MET A 47 12.85 4.30 3.53
CA MET A 47 11.53 4.87 3.22
C MET A 47 11.16 4.69 1.75
N SER A 48 12.11 4.79 0.84
CA SER A 48 11.89 4.51 -0.59
C SER A 48 11.56 3.03 -0.83
N GLY A 49 12.24 2.11 -0.14
CA GLY A 49 11.91 0.69 -0.18
C GLY A 49 10.52 0.39 0.37
N LEU A 50 10.13 1.05 1.47
CA LEU A 50 8.79 0.95 2.04
C LEU A 50 7.72 1.46 1.07
N LEU A 51 7.95 2.62 0.44
CA LEU A 51 7.03 3.16 -0.57
C LEU A 51 6.84 2.19 -1.73
N GLN A 52 7.92 1.61 -2.25
CA GLN A 52 7.85 0.60 -3.32
C GLN A 52 7.07 -0.64 -2.91
N ALA A 53 7.25 -1.12 -1.68
CA ALA A 53 6.51 -2.27 -1.16
C ALA A 53 5.01 -2.00 -1.07
N VAL A 54 4.62 -0.80 -0.61
CA VAL A 54 3.21 -0.39 -0.53
C VAL A 54 2.60 -0.26 -1.91
N GLU A 55 3.30 0.37 -2.86
CA GLU A 55 2.85 0.48 -4.26
C GLU A 55 2.71 -0.89 -4.94
N ALA A 56 3.60 -1.85 -4.61
CA ALA A 56 3.46 -3.22 -5.09
C ALA A 56 2.22 -3.91 -4.47
N GLY A 57 1.95 -3.68 -3.19
CA GLY A 57 0.75 -4.16 -2.51
C GLY A 57 -0.55 -3.67 -3.15
N VAL A 58 -0.60 -2.40 -3.53
CA VAL A 58 -1.73 -1.82 -4.30
C VAL A 58 -1.99 -2.62 -5.57
N LYS A 59 -0.95 -2.88 -6.38
CA LYS A 59 -1.08 -3.63 -7.63
C LYS A 59 -1.58 -5.06 -7.42
N VAL A 60 -1.17 -5.72 -6.34
CA VAL A 60 -1.66 -7.06 -6.00
C VAL A 60 -3.15 -7.02 -5.70
N VAL A 61 -3.60 -6.08 -4.85
CA VAL A 61 -5.02 -5.94 -4.50
C VAL A 61 -5.87 -5.54 -5.70
N GLU A 62 -5.35 -4.72 -6.61
CA GLU A 62 -6.05 -4.34 -7.84
C GLU A 62 -6.32 -5.53 -8.78
N GLN A 63 -5.44 -6.55 -8.79
CA GLN A 63 -5.53 -7.74 -9.63
C GLN A 63 -6.50 -8.82 -9.11
N TYR A 64 -6.96 -8.71 -7.87
CA TYR A 64 -7.99 -9.56 -7.28
C TYR A 64 -9.40 -9.05 -7.57
#